data_AF-A0A3Q7Y3T0-F1
#
_entry.id   AF-A0A3Q7Y3T0-F1
#
_cell.length_a   1.000
_cell.length_b   1.000
_cell.length_c   1.000
_cell.angle_alpha   90.00
_cell.angle_beta   90.00
_cell.angle_gamma   90.00
#
_symmetry.space_group_name_H-M   'P 1'
#
loop_
_entity.id
_entity.type
_entity.pdbx_description
1 polymer ?
#
loop_
_entity_poly.entity_id
_entity_poly.type
_entity_poly.pdbx_seq_one_letter_code
_entity_poly.pdbx_strand_id
1 'polypeptide(L)'
;MAAEPSSSSPSSAVTSDTNTIHPPSSPVRDASPSPFSVIDFLSICHHLKTTKRTGWVRRDVKNPESIADHMYRMSLMALIAPDVPGLDRNKCIKMAIVHDIAEAMIGDITPMDGISKAEKSQREQAALEYMCKIIGEGSRGKEITELWTDYEANSSPEAKFVKDLDKVEMILQALEYEDEGVQTLE
;
A
#
# COMPACT_ATOMS: atom_id res chain seq x y z
N MET A 1 68.56 -34.02 -13.17
CA MET A 1 67.46 -33.54 -12.30
C MET A 1 66.99 -32.21 -12.88
N ALA A 2 65.68 -32.11 -13.07
CA ALA A 2 65.01 -31.08 -13.86
C ALA A 2 65.06 -29.68 -13.22
N ALA A 3 65.14 -28.64 -14.06
CA ALA A 3 64.41 -27.38 -13.94
C ALA A 3 64.70 -26.47 -15.17
N GLU A 4 63.68 -26.26 -15.99
CA GLU A 4 63.48 -25.08 -16.85
C GLU A 4 62.30 -24.29 -16.24
N PRO A 5 61.92 -23.07 -16.69
CA PRO A 5 62.64 -22.01 -17.40
C PRO A 5 62.30 -20.60 -16.85
N SER A 6 62.85 -19.51 -17.43
CA SER A 6 62.06 -18.28 -17.60
C SER A 6 62.57 -17.48 -18.81
N SER A 7 61.71 -17.40 -19.82
CA SER A 7 61.89 -16.66 -21.06
C SER A 7 61.20 -15.30 -20.96
N SER A 8 61.90 -14.25 -21.36
CA SER A 8 61.36 -12.90 -21.55
C SER A 8 60.78 -12.75 -22.95
N SER A 9 59.51 -12.36 -23.05
CA SER A 9 58.86 -11.92 -24.30
C SER A 9 58.37 -10.47 -24.15
N PRO A 10 58.46 -9.63 -25.20
CA PRO A 10 58.03 -8.24 -25.12
C PRO A 10 56.53 -8.07 -25.40
N SER A 11 56.03 -6.99 -24.82
CA SER A 11 54.69 -6.41 -24.87
C SER A 11 54.21 -6.07 -26.29
N SER A 12 52.97 -6.45 -26.60
CA SER A 12 52.13 -5.79 -27.60
C SER A 12 50.73 -5.55 -27.01
N ALA A 13 50.41 -4.28 -26.83
CA ALA A 13 49.12 -3.79 -26.36
C ALA A 13 48.07 -3.97 -27.47
N VAL A 14 46.93 -4.57 -27.13
CA VAL A 14 45.71 -4.55 -27.94
C VAL A 14 44.68 -3.77 -27.14
N THR A 15 44.44 -2.51 -27.54
CA THR A 15 43.34 -1.68 -27.05
C THR A 15 42.07 -2.08 -27.79
N SER A 16 41.14 -2.74 -27.10
CA SER A 16 39.79 -2.99 -27.61
C SER A 16 38.85 -1.87 -27.14
N ASP A 17 38.76 -0.80 -27.93
CA ASP A 17 37.70 0.21 -27.80
C ASP A 17 36.40 -0.36 -28.38
N THR A 18 35.65 -1.13 -27.58
CA THR A 18 34.25 -1.41 -27.87
C THR A 18 33.40 -0.28 -27.29
N ASN A 19 33.17 0.73 -28.11
CA ASN A 19 32.24 1.83 -27.83
C ASN A 19 30.80 1.29 -28.04
N THR A 20 30.24 0.62 -27.04
CA THR A 20 28.83 0.23 -27.03
C THR A 20 27.97 1.46 -26.79
N ILE A 21 27.41 2.01 -27.88
CA ILE A 21 26.40 3.06 -27.85
C ILE A 21 25.13 2.46 -27.25
N HIS A 22 24.89 2.69 -25.96
CA HIS A 22 23.56 2.51 -25.38
C HIS A 22 22.64 3.61 -25.94
N PRO A 23 21.48 3.27 -26.53
CA PRO A 23 20.50 4.30 -26.87
C PRO A 23 20.05 4.99 -25.57
N PRO A 24 19.91 6.32 -25.56
CA PRO A 24 19.34 7.01 -24.40
C PRO A 24 17.93 6.47 -24.18
N SER A 25 17.69 5.88 -23.00
CA SER A 25 16.36 5.51 -22.56
C SER A 25 15.49 6.77 -22.58
N SER A 26 14.54 6.82 -23.50
CA SER A 26 13.53 7.88 -23.54
C SER A 26 12.92 8.04 -22.15
N PRO A 27 12.79 9.27 -21.61
CA PRO A 27 12.07 9.46 -20.36
C PRO A 27 10.64 8.98 -20.59
N VAL A 28 10.22 7.96 -19.84
CA VAL A 28 8.83 7.52 -19.78
C VAL A 28 8.03 8.77 -19.40
N ARG A 29 7.27 9.33 -20.36
CA ARG A 29 6.40 10.46 -20.08
C ARG A 29 5.37 9.97 -19.09
N ASP A 30 5.38 10.55 -17.89
CA ASP A 30 4.36 10.29 -16.87
C ASP A 30 3.02 10.84 -17.40
N ALA A 31 2.29 9.99 -18.12
CA ALA A 31 1.01 10.35 -18.71
C ALA A 31 -0.02 10.45 -17.59
N SER A 32 -0.65 11.62 -17.45
CA SER A 32 -1.77 11.79 -16.54
C SER A 32 -2.92 10.84 -16.91
N PRO A 33 -3.60 10.24 -15.92
CA PRO A 33 -4.80 9.43 -16.15
C PRO A 33 -5.82 10.16 -17.03
N SER A 34 -6.52 9.43 -17.89
CA SER A 34 -7.67 10.00 -18.59
C SER A 34 -8.80 10.32 -17.59
N PRO A 35 -9.65 11.33 -17.85
CA PRO A 35 -10.80 11.59 -16.99
C PRO A 35 -11.72 10.38 -16.79
N PHE A 36 -11.92 9.56 -17.84
CA PHE A 36 -12.72 8.33 -17.77
C PHE A 36 -12.09 7.30 -16.82
N SER A 37 -10.79 7.05 -16.97
CA SER A 37 -10.01 6.19 -16.08
C SER A 37 -10.12 6.60 -14.60
N VAL A 38 -10.09 7.91 -14.32
CA VAL A 38 -10.26 8.44 -12.97
C VAL A 38 -11.68 8.19 -12.46
N ILE A 39 -12.70 8.42 -13.28
CA ILE A 39 -14.10 8.17 -12.91
C ILE A 39 -14.32 6.68 -12.62
N ASP A 40 -13.77 5.78 -13.44
CA ASP A 40 -13.88 4.34 -13.25
C ASP A 40 -13.20 3.90 -11.95
N PHE A 41 -11.98 4.39 -11.68
CA PHE A 41 -11.28 4.14 -10.42
C PHE A 41 -12.08 4.63 -9.21
N LEU A 42 -12.60 5.87 -9.26
CA LEU A 42 -13.41 6.43 -8.18
C LEU A 42 -14.74 5.69 -8.01
N SER A 43 -15.30 5.14 -9.09
CA SER A 43 -16.51 4.33 -9.06
C SER A 43 -16.27 3.00 -8.34
N ILE A 44 -15.09 2.40 -8.47
CA ILE A 44 -14.70 1.24 -7.65
C ILE A 44 -14.58 1.66 -6.18
N CYS A 45 -13.87 2.76 -5.90
CA CYS A 45 -13.71 3.27 -4.53
C CYS A 45 -15.05 3.65 -3.85
N HIS A 46 -16.15 3.82 -4.60
CA HIS A 46 -17.48 3.98 -4.01
C HIS A 46 -17.83 2.83 -3.06
N HIS A 47 -17.39 1.61 -3.35
CA HIS A 47 -17.67 0.45 -2.51
C HIS A 47 -17.14 0.60 -1.09
N LEU A 48 -16.06 1.36 -0.87
CA LEU A 48 -15.54 1.65 0.48
C LEU A 48 -16.55 2.42 1.34
N LYS A 49 -17.44 3.21 0.71
CA LYS A 49 -18.50 3.96 1.41
C LYS A 49 -19.69 3.07 1.78
N THR A 50 -19.90 2.01 1.01
CA THR A 50 -21.08 1.13 1.17
C THR A 50 -20.76 -0.15 1.94
N THR A 51 -19.52 -0.59 1.91
CA THR A 51 -19.05 -1.77 2.65
C THR A 51 -18.85 -1.40 4.11
N LYS A 52 -19.61 -2.08 4.97
CA LYS A 52 -19.54 -1.92 6.42
C LYS A 52 -18.40 -2.74 6.99
N ARG A 53 -17.73 -2.20 8.01
CA ARG A 53 -16.67 -2.91 8.73
C ARG A 53 -17.23 -4.20 9.35
N THR A 54 -16.76 -5.33 8.83
CA THR A 54 -17.29 -6.67 9.06
C THR A 54 -17.21 -7.05 10.54
N GLY A 55 -16.20 -6.57 11.26
CA GLY A 55 -16.08 -6.76 12.71
C GLY A 55 -17.32 -6.28 13.47
N TRP A 56 -17.79 -5.06 13.18
CA TRP A 56 -18.96 -4.45 13.81
C TRP A 56 -20.27 -5.08 13.36
N VAL A 57 -20.38 -5.44 12.08
CA VAL A 57 -21.55 -6.18 11.55
C VAL A 57 -21.77 -7.48 12.32
N ARG A 58 -20.69 -8.22 12.62
CA ARG A 58 -20.77 -9.49 13.38
C ARG A 58 -21.06 -9.31 14.86
N ARG A 59 -20.98 -8.08 15.36
CA ARG A 59 -21.33 -7.71 16.74
C ARG A 59 -22.71 -7.07 16.81
N ASP A 60 -23.50 -7.18 15.74
CA ASP A 60 -24.85 -6.63 15.63
C ASP A 60 -24.92 -5.12 15.94
N VAL A 61 -23.81 -4.40 15.73
CA VAL A 61 -23.77 -2.93 15.83
C VAL A 61 -24.77 -2.38 14.83
N LYS A 62 -25.66 -1.50 15.29
CA LYS A 62 -26.64 -0.84 14.43
C LYS A 62 -25.95 0.27 13.64
N ASN A 63 -26.15 0.28 12.32
CA ASN A 63 -25.54 1.27 11.42
C ASN A 63 -24.03 1.42 11.59
N PRO A 64 -23.25 0.32 11.48
CA PRO A 64 -21.82 0.37 11.68
C PRO A 64 -21.16 1.29 10.65
N GLU A 65 -19.99 1.80 11.01
CA GLU A 65 -19.11 2.56 10.12
C GLU A 65 -18.78 1.78 8.83
N SER A 66 -18.53 2.52 7.76
CA SER A 66 -17.97 1.99 6.52
C SER A 66 -16.44 1.95 6.56
N ILE A 67 -15.81 1.22 5.65
CA ILE A 67 -14.34 1.23 5.50
C ILE A 67 -13.83 2.65 5.21
N ALA A 68 -14.59 3.44 4.46
CA ALA A 68 -14.23 4.84 4.19
C ALA A 68 -14.28 5.73 5.44
N ASP A 69 -15.19 5.48 6.39
CA ASP A 69 -15.26 6.23 7.66
C ASP A 69 -14.01 5.96 8.50
N HIS A 70 -13.64 4.69 8.64
CA HIS A 70 -12.42 4.22 9.29
C HIS A 70 -11.16 4.89 8.71
N MET A 71 -10.95 4.76 7.39
CA MET A 71 -9.78 5.36 6.72
C MET A 71 -9.76 6.89 6.80
N TYR A 72 -10.93 7.55 6.81
CA TYR A 72 -11.03 8.99 6.99
C TYR A 72 -10.52 9.41 8.37
N ARG A 73 -11.00 8.76 9.44
CA ARG A 73 -10.57 9.12 10.80
C ARG A 73 -9.10 8.79 11.04
N MET A 74 -8.58 7.68 10.49
CA MET A 74 -7.14 7.41 10.51
C MET A 74 -6.32 8.50 9.80
N SER A 75 -6.79 8.99 8.66
CA SER A 75 -6.12 10.07 7.91
C SER A 75 -6.09 11.37 8.71
N LEU A 76 -7.18 11.67 9.46
CA LEU A 76 -7.21 12.80 10.39
C LEU A 76 -6.24 12.58 11.57
N MET A 77 -6.17 11.37 12.14
CA MET A 77 -5.24 11.03 13.21
C MET A 77 -3.78 11.24 12.76
N ALA A 78 -3.43 10.81 11.56
CA ALA A 78 -2.11 11.05 10.97
C ALA A 78 -1.85 12.55 10.74
N LEU A 79 -2.86 13.31 10.30
CA LEU A 79 -2.76 14.75 10.06
C LEU A 79 -2.48 15.55 11.34
N ILE A 80 -3.15 15.20 12.45
CA ILE A 80 -3.02 15.92 13.73
C ILE A 80 -1.91 15.37 14.62
N ALA A 81 -1.26 14.27 14.22
CA ALA A 81 -0.17 13.70 14.97
C ALA A 81 0.98 14.71 15.13
N PRO A 82 1.63 14.75 16.32
CA PRO A 82 2.80 15.59 16.52
C PRO A 82 3.91 15.16 15.56
N ASP A 83 4.80 16.09 15.21
CA ASP A 83 5.95 15.77 14.38
C ASP A 83 6.88 14.79 15.11
N VAL A 84 7.01 13.58 14.57
CA VAL A 84 7.90 12.54 15.09
C VAL A 84 9.20 12.55 14.28
N PRO A 85 10.38 12.70 14.90
CA PRO A 85 11.65 12.67 14.18
C PRO A 85 11.81 11.38 13.36
N GLY A 86 12.09 11.53 12.06
CA GLY A 86 12.27 10.41 11.14
C GLY A 86 10.98 9.80 10.58
N LEU A 87 9.82 10.43 10.80
CA LEU A 87 8.53 10.03 10.24
C LEU A 87 8.05 11.05 9.19
N ASP A 88 7.73 10.60 7.98
CA ASP A 88 7.07 11.44 6.99
C ASP A 88 5.54 11.44 7.21
N ARG A 89 5.02 12.50 7.83
CA ARG A 89 3.58 12.67 8.07
C ARG A 89 2.73 12.63 6.78
N ASN A 90 3.22 13.21 5.68
CA ASN A 90 2.46 13.21 4.43
C ASN A 90 2.34 11.79 3.87
N LYS A 91 3.41 11.01 3.98
CA LYS A 91 3.38 9.59 3.63
C LYS A 91 2.42 8.81 4.53
N CYS A 92 2.39 9.06 5.84
CA CYS A 92 1.42 8.44 6.75
C CYS A 92 -0.03 8.76 6.38
N ILE A 93 -0.36 10.03 6.07
CA ILE A 93 -1.70 10.44 5.64
C ILE A 93 -2.09 9.69 4.35
N LYS A 94 -1.22 9.71 3.33
CA LYS A 94 -1.48 9.02 2.07
C LYS A 94 -1.65 7.51 2.26
N MET A 95 -0.84 6.90 3.12
CA MET A 95 -0.92 5.48 3.44
C MET A 95 -2.25 5.15 4.12
N ALA A 96 -2.69 5.94 5.11
CA ALA A 96 -3.98 5.76 5.76
C ALA A 96 -5.15 5.79 4.77
N ILE A 97 -5.10 6.69 3.77
CA ILE A 97 -6.11 6.81 2.71
C ILE A 97 -6.22 5.54 1.83
N VAL A 98 -5.12 4.79 1.64
CA VAL A 98 -5.06 3.71 0.64
C VAL A 98 -4.86 2.31 1.20
N HIS A 99 -4.63 2.16 2.51
CA HIS A 99 -4.22 0.87 3.08
C HIS A 99 -5.28 -0.23 2.89
N ASP A 100 -6.57 0.09 3.05
CA ASP A 100 -7.69 -0.82 2.81
C ASP A 100 -8.36 -0.61 1.43
N ILE A 101 -7.69 0.06 0.49
CA ILE A 101 -8.31 0.39 -0.82
C ILE A 101 -8.73 -0.85 -1.61
N ALA A 102 -8.01 -1.96 -1.45
CA ALA A 102 -8.31 -3.24 -2.10
C ALA A 102 -9.66 -3.83 -1.66
N GLU A 103 -10.12 -3.51 -0.45
CA GLU A 103 -11.40 -3.95 0.10
C GLU A 103 -12.59 -3.37 -0.67
N ALA A 104 -12.38 -2.33 -1.48
CA ALA A 104 -13.36 -1.84 -2.45
C ALA A 104 -13.83 -2.94 -3.42
N MET A 105 -12.98 -3.93 -3.70
CA MET A 105 -13.29 -5.03 -4.61
C MET A 105 -13.57 -6.36 -3.89
N ILE A 106 -12.85 -6.62 -2.79
CA ILE A 106 -12.88 -7.95 -2.15
C ILE A 106 -13.68 -7.98 -0.83
N GLY A 107 -14.13 -6.82 -0.34
CA GLY A 107 -14.77 -6.65 0.96
C GLY A 107 -13.79 -6.67 2.13
N ASP A 108 -14.29 -6.32 3.32
CA ASP A 108 -13.54 -6.37 4.57
C ASP A 108 -13.43 -7.83 5.07
N ILE A 109 -12.30 -8.46 4.76
CA ILE A 109 -11.99 -9.85 5.13
C ILE A 109 -11.36 -9.87 6.53
N THR A 110 -12.03 -10.57 7.43
CA THR A 110 -11.64 -10.69 8.85
C THR A 110 -11.00 -12.05 9.16
N PRO A 111 -10.31 -12.19 10.30
CA PRO A 111 -9.78 -13.49 10.75
C PRO A 111 -10.86 -14.59 10.88
N MET A 112 -12.12 -14.19 11.10
CA MET A 112 -13.25 -15.09 11.26
C MET A 112 -13.80 -15.64 9.94
N ASP A 113 -13.26 -15.22 8.78
CA ASP A 113 -13.63 -15.73 7.46
C ASP A 113 -12.89 -17.02 7.08
N GLY A 114 -11.95 -17.48 7.91
CA GLY A 114 -11.17 -18.69 7.64
C GLY A 114 -10.21 -18.57 6.45
N ILE A 115 -10.01 -17.35 5.94
CA ILE A 115 -9.06 -17.05 4.87
C ILE A 115 -7.67 -16.87 5.49
N SER A 116 -6.68 -17.60 4.97
CA SER A 116 -5.30 -17.46 5.45
C SER A 116 -4.75 -16.07 5.14
N LYS A 117 -3.79 -15.58 5.94
CA LYS A 117 -3.14 -14.29 5.69
C LYS A 117 -2.50 -14.22 4.28
N ALA A 118 -1.92 -15.32 3.81
CA ALA A 118 -1.32 -15.39 2.47
C ALA A 118 -2.37 -15.25 1.36
N GLU A 119 -3.51 -15.94 1.50
CA GLU A 119 -4.63 -15.83 0.56
C GLU A 119 -5.26 -14.43 0.57
N LYS A 120 -5.47 -13.83 1.76
CA LYS A 120 -5.95 -12.44 1.90
C LYS A 120 -5.02 -11.48 1.14
N SER A 121 -3.73 -11.54 1.44
CA SER A 121 -2.71 -10.71 0.80
C SER A 121 -2.68 -10.89 -0.72
N GLN A 122 -2.82 -12.13 -1.23
CA GLN A 122 -2.89 -12.38 -2.67
C GLN A 122 -4.12 -11.75 -3.33
N ARG A 123 -5.29 -11.85 -2.70
CA ARG A 123 -6.53 -11.25 -3.21
C ARG A 123 -6.45 -9.72 -3.22
N GLU A 124 -5.89 -9.14 -2.16
CA GLU A 124 -5.71 -7.69 -2.06
C GLU A 124 -4.73 -7.17 -3.09
N GLN A 125 -3.59 -7.85 -3.26
CA GLN A 125 -2.62 -7.53 -4.29
C GLN A 125 -3.25 -7.57 -5.69
N ALA A 126 -4.03 -8.61 -6.00
CA ALA A 126 -4.69 -8.73 -7.29
C ALA A 126 -5.75 -7.62 -7.53
N ALA A 127 -6.51 -7.26 -6.51
CA ALA A 127 -7.46 -6.14 -6.56
C ALA A 127 -6.74 -4.81 -6.79
N LEU A 128 -5.67 -4.56 -6.03
CA LEU A 128 -4.85 -3.35 -6.16
C LEU A 128 -4.24 -3.23 -7.57
N GLU A 129 -3.67 -4.31 -8.10
CA GLU A 129 -3.13 -4.34 -9.46
C GLU A 129 -4.18 -3.99 -10.51
N TYR A 130 -5.42 -4.49 -10.35
CA TYR A 130 -6.52 -4.16 -11.24
C TYR A 130 -6.90 -2.68 -11.14
N MET A 131 -7.05 -2.14 -9.92
CA MET A 131 -7.35 -0.72 -9.70
C MET A 131 -6.25 0.19 -10.27
N CYS A 132 -4.98 -0.16 -10.09
CA CYS A 132 -3.85 0.58 -10.64
C CYS A 132 -3.79 0.52 -12.17
N LYS A 133 -4.23 -0.58 -12.80
CA LYS A 133 -4.39 -0.63 -14.27
C LYS A 133 -5.48 0.31 -14.78
N ILE A 134 -6.58 0.46 -14.03
CA ILE A 134 -7.68 1.35 -14.40
C ILE A 134 -7.25 2.82 -14.37
N ILE A 135 -6.59 3.26 -13.29
CA ILE A 135 -6.12 4.65 -13.19
C ILE A 135 -4.99 4.95 -14.19
N GLY A 136 -4.31 3.90 -14.69
CA GLY A 136 -3.33 3.96 -15.77
C GLY A 136 -1.88 3.76 -15.29
N GLU A 137 -0.97 3.46 -16.22
CA GLU A 137 0.44 3.10 -15.96
C GLU A 137 1.36 4.28 -15.58
N GLY A 138 0.78 5.35 -15.02
CA GLY A 138 1.52 6.54 -14.57
C GLY A 138 2.07 6.41 -13.14
N SER A 139 2.74 7.46 -12.68
CA SER A 139 3.31 7.57 -11.33
C SER A 139 2.28 7.38 -10.22
N ARG A 140 1.01 7.71 -10.47
CA ARG A 140 -0.10 7.62 -9.50
C ARG A 140 -0.41 6.19 -9.07
N GLY A 141 -0.57 5.27 -10.04
CA GLY A 141 -0.80 3.86 -9.72
C GLY A 141 0.39 3.27 -8.97
N LYS A 142 1.61 3.65 -9.38
CA LYS A 142 2.84 3.24 -8.70
C LYS A 142 2.89 3.73 -7.24
N GLU A 143 2.58 5.01 -6.98
CA GLU A 143 2.55 5.56 -5.62
C GLU A 143 1.56 4.82 -4.72
N ILE A 144 0.36 4.53 -5.22
CA ILE A 144 -0.66 3.74 -4.49
C ILE A 144 -0.12 2.34 -4.17
N THR A 145 0.47 1.66 -5.16
CA THR A 145 1.05 0.33 -4.97
C THR A 145 2.19 0.33 -3.95
N GLU A 146 3.08 1.32 -4.00
CA GLU A 146 4.20 1.44 -3.06
C GLU A 146 3.73 1.70 -1.63
N LEU A 147 2.75 2.59 -1.44
CA LEU A 147 2.15 2.87 -0.12
C LEU A 147 1.49 1.63 0.47
N TRP A 148 0.67 0.93 -0.32
CA TRP A 148 -0.02 -0.29 0.13
C TRP A 148 0.98 -1.40 0.45
N THR A 149 1.98 -1.61 -0.41
CA THR A 149 3.02 -2.63 -0.19
C THR A 149 3.82 -2.36 1.08
N ASP A 150 4.19 -1.10 1.33
CA ASP A 150 4.93 -0.74 2.55
C ASP A 150 4.08 -0.95 3.81
N TYR A 151 2.78 -0.60 3.76
CA TYR A 151 1.84 -0.89 4.84
C TYR A 151 1.76 -2.38 5.16
N GLU A 152 1.60 -3.23 4.14
CA GLU A 152 1.50 -4.67 4.32
C GLU A 152 2.80 -5.31 4.82
N ALA A 153 3.95 -4.84 4.30
CA ALA A 153 5.26 -5.28 4.76
C ALA A 153 5.56 -4.84 6.20
N ASN A 154 4.89 -3.79 6.69
CA ASN A 154 5.06 -3.22 8.02
C ASN A 154 6.53 -2.92 8.37
N SER A 155 7.29 -2.44 7.37
CA SER A 155 8.75 -2.37 7.45
C SER A 155 9.24 -0.97 7.82
N SER A 156 8.65 0.07 7.22
CA SER A 156 9.01 1.47 7.46
C SER A 156 8.48 2.00 8.80
N PRO A 157 9.07 3.10 9.32
CA PRO A 157 8.49 3.84 10.44
C PRO A 157 7.06 4.30 10.15
N GLU A 158 6.77 4.73 8.93
CA GLU A 158 5.41 5.16 8.54
C GLU A 158 4.41 4.02 8.57
N ALA A 159 4.76 2.84 8.04
CA ALA A 159 3.88 1.68 8.03
C ALA A 159 3.55 1.21 9.45
N LYS A 160 4.55 1.16 10.33
CA LYS A 160 4.35 0.82 11.75
C LYS A 160 3.45 1.82 12.44
N PHE A 161 3.71 3.11 12.22
CA PHE A 161 2.90 4.18 12.78
C PHE A 161 1.44 4.08 12.31
N VAL A 162 1.19 3.91 11.01
CA VAL A 162 -0.17 3.80 10.47
C VAL A 162 -0.88 2.53 10.96
N LYS A 163 -0.18 1.39 11.13
CA LYS A 163 -0.75 0.19 11.77
C LYS A 163 -1.09 0.39 13.25
N ASP A 164 -0.37 1.25 13.96
CA ASP A 164 -0.74 1.63 15.32
C ASP A 164 -1.97 2.55 15.32
N LEU A 165 -2.06 3.48 14.36
CA LEU A 165 -3.27 4.29 14.18
C LEU A 165 -4.50 3.44 13.85
N ASP A 166 -4.38 2.43 12.98
CA ASP A 166 -5.46 1.48 12.63
C ASP A 166 -6.05 0.83 13.88
N LYS A 167 -5.19 0.30 14.77
CA LYS A 167 -5.62 -0.29 16.04
C LYS A 167 -6.24 0.74 16.99
N VAL A 168 -5.63 1.92 17.11
CA VAL A 168 -6.14 2.97 18.00
C VAL A 168 -7.51 3.45 17.54
N GLU A 169 -7.69 3.62 16.23
CA GLU A 169 -8.96 4.00 15.62
C GLU A 169 -10.03 2.94 15.91
N MET A 170 -9.71 1.66 15.67
CA MET A 170 -10.63 0.55 15.95
C MET A 170 -11.03 0.48 17.43
N ILE A 171 -10.08 0.67 18.36
CA ILE A 171 -10.36 0.65 19.81
C ILE A 171 -11.21 1.86 20.22
N LEU A 172 -10.93 3.04 19.66
CA LEU A 172 -11.72 4.23 19.92
C LEU A 172 -13.16 4.06 19.41
N GLN A 173 -13.32 3.51 18.20
CA GLN A 173 -14.64 3.20 17.66
C GLN A 173 -15.40 2.19 18.52
N ALA A 174 -14.69 1.20 19.07
CA ALA A 174 -15.25 0.23 20.00
C ALA A 174 -15.87 0.92 21.21
N LEU A 175 -15.10 1.83 21.85
CA LEU A 175 -15.53 2.58 23.03
C LEU A 175 -16.75 3.46 22.71
N GLU A 176 -16.77 4.13 21.55
CA GLU A 176 -17.90 4.95 21.14
C GLU A 176 -19.18 4.12 20.94
N TYR A 177 -19.09 2.91 20.38
CA TYR A 177 -20.25 2.02 20.29
C TYR A 177 -20.71 1.52 21.67
N GLU A 178 -19.81 1.29 22.61
CA GLU A 178 -20.19 0.94 23.99
C GLU A 178 -20.92 2.09 24.69
N ASP A 179 -20.43 3.32 24.54
CA ASP A 179 -21.07 4.53 25.07
C ASP A 179 -22.47 4.75 24.45
N GLU A 180 -22.68 4.32 23.21
CA GLU A 180 -23.99 4.28 22.54
C GLU A 180 -24.88 3.11 22.99
N GLY A 181 -24.39 2.27 23.89
CA GLY A 181 -25.13 1.18 24.53
C GLY A 181 -25.05 -0.17 23.80
N VAL A 182 -24.09 -0.33 22.87
CA VAL A 182 -23.85 -1.64 22.24
C VAL A 182 -22.94 -2.48 23.14
N GLN A 183 -23.43 -3.65 23.59
CA GLN A 183 -22.63 -4.59 24.38
C GLN A 183 -21.69 -5.37 23.46
N THR A 184 -20.49 -4.83 23.16
CA THR A 184 -19.64 -5.43 22.12
C THR A 184 -18.30 -5.99 22.56
N LEU A 185 -17.82 -5.73 23.78
CA LEU A 185 -16.42 -6.00 24.15
C LEU A 185 -16.18 -6.99 25.32
N GLU A 186 -17.21 -7.72 25.79
CA GLU A 186 -17.04 -8.92 26.64
C GLU A 186 -16.99 -10.22 25.81
#